data_AF-A0A7S0AUN0-F1
#
_entry.id   AF-A0A7S0AUN0-F1
#
_cell.length_a   1.000
_cell.length_b   1.000
_cell.length_c   1.000
_cell.angle_alpha   90.00
_cell.angle_beta   90.00
_cell.angle_gamma   90.00
#
_symmetry.space_group_name_H-M   'P 1'
#
loop_
_entity.id
_entity.type
_entity.pdbx_description
1 polymer ?
#
loop_
_entity_poly.entity_id
_entity_poly.type
_entity_poly.pdbx_seq_one_letter_code
_entity_poly.pdbx_strand_id
1 'polypeptide(L)'
;GLDGGYAPSTPTTVLSRTLGIPVWEQQDSQEFWKLLLPEFKLPQLVDLYQGSYEGYIAAIDGSGRERKREEQFLDLSLDVSGGSVSAALEDMFCKPELLSEKEGNGWRPEKDA
;
A
#
# COMPACT_ATOMS: atom_id res chain seq x y z
N GLY A 1 47.80 -4.18 -15.59
CA GLY A 1 46.65 -5.07 -15.43
C GLY A 1 46.06 -4.78 -14.08
N LEU A 2 44.80 -4.37 -14.01
CA LEU A 2 44.07 -4.24 -12.75
C LEU A 2 43.26 -5.52 -12.58
N ASP A 3 43.77 -6.44 -11.76
CA ASP A 3 43.01 -7.59 -11.26
C ASP A 3 41.98 -7.06 -10.25
N GLY A 4 40.87 -6.55 -10.77
CA GLY A 4 39.66 -6.30 -10.01
C GLY A 4 39.00 -7.64 -9.68
N GLY A 5 39.46 -8.29 -8.63
CA GLY A 5 38.86 -9.52 -8.12
C GLY A 5 37.38 -9.30 -7.80
N TYR A 6 36.50 -9.89 -8.61
CA TYR A 6 35.08 -10.01 -8.29
C TYR A 6 34.98 -10.82 -6.99
N ALA A 7 34.59 -10.18 -5.90
CA ALA A 7 34.16 -10.90 -4.71
C ALA A 7 32.95 -11.77 -5.09
N PRO A 8 32.92 -13.06 -4.76
CA PRO A 8 31.78 -13.91 -5.09
C PRO A 8 30.54 -13.35 -4.39
N SER A 9 29.49 -13.09 -5.15
CA SER A 9 28.22 -12.60 -4.60
C SER A 9 27.61 -13.66 -3.69
N THR A 10 27.20 -13.26 -2.48
CA THR A 10 26.41 -14.14 -1.62
C THR A 10 25.08 -14.47 -2.32
N PRO A 11 24.68 -15.75 -2.41
CA PRO A 11 23.43 -16.12 -3.04
C PRO A 11 22.23 -15.47 -2.34
N THR A 12 21.30 -14.89 -3.12
CA THR A 12 20.04 -14.33 -2.61
C THR A 12 19.13 -15.39 -1.99
N THR A 13 19.39 -16.67 -2.23
CA THR A 13 18.65 -17.81 -1.65
C THR A 13 18.70 -17.83 -0.12
N VAL A 14 19.76 -17.31 0.50
CA VAL A 14 19.86 -17.17 1.96
C VAL A 14 18.89 -16.12 2.46
N LEU A 15 18.82 -14.97 1.79
CA LEU A 15 17.88 -13.90 2.12
C LEU A 15 16.44 -14.36 1.93
N SER A 16 16.09 -14.94 0.78
CA SER A 16 14.73 -15.44 0.52
C SER A 16 14.25 -16.45 1.56
N ARG A 17 15.12 -17.39 1.97
CA ARG A 17 14.80 -18.36 3.04
C ARG A 17 14.59 -17.69 4.40
N THR A 18 15.37 -16.67 4.71
CA THR A 18 15.27 -15.93 5.99
C THR A 18 13.95 -15.17 6.07
N LEU A 19 13.50 -14.61 4.96
CA LEU A 19 12.21 -13.91 4.83
C LEU A 19 11.00 -14.86 4.69
N GLY A 20 11.21 -16.18 4.65
CA GLY A 20 10.14 -17.15 4.40
C GLY A 20 9.57 -17.13 2.97
N ILE A 21 10.31 -16.56 2.02
CA ILE A 21 9.84 -16.35 0.63
C ILE A 21 10.21 -17.57 -0.23
N PRO A 22 9.22 -18.24 -0.86
CA PRO A 22 9.50 -19.38 -1.73
C PRO A 22 10.30 -18.97 -2.97
N VAL A 23 11.47 -19.60 -3.15
CA VAL A 23 12.47 -19.21 -4.18
C VAL A 23 12.01 -19.44 -5.62
N TRP A 24 10.94 -20.21 -5.81
CA TRP A 24 10.42 -20.59 -7.13
C TRP A 24 9.06 -19.95 -7.44
N GLU A 25 8.55 -19.13 -6.52
CA GLU A 25 7.25 -18.48 -6.68
C GLU A 25 7.44 -17.07 -7.24
N GLN A 26 6.57 -16.68 -8.17
CA GLN A 26 6.51 -15.30 -8.61
C GLN A 26 5.85 -14.47 -7.52
N GLN A 27 6.47 -13.35 -7.18
CA GLN A 27 5.98 -12.44 -6.17
C GLN A 27 5.79 -11.05 -6.78
N ASP A 28 4.78 -10.34 -6.29
CA ASP A 28 4.66 -8.92 -6.54
C ASP A 28 5.78 -8.17 -5.81
N SER A 29 6.43 -7.21 -6.48
CA SER A 29 7.56 -6.49 -5.90
C SER A 29 7.16 -5.57 -4.74
N GLN A 30 5.93 -5.05 -4.75
CA GLN A 30 5.35 -4.26 -3.66
C GLN A 30 5.16 -5.13 -2.42
N GLU A 31 4.60 -6.32 -2.58
CA GLU A 31 4.43 -7.29 -1.47
C GLU A 31 5.79 -7.77 -0.93
N PHE A 32 6.75 -8.04 -1.81
CA PHE A 32 8.12 -8.35 -1.39
C PHE A 32 8.74 -7.23 -0.56
N TRP A 33 8.54 -5.96 -0.96
CA TRP A 33 9.06 -4.81 -0.23
C TRP A 33 8.47 -4.69 1.18
N LYS A 34 7.16 -4.90 1.33
CA LYS A 34 6.47 -4.90 2.63
C LYS A 34 6.98 -5.99 3.56
N LEU A 35 7.42 -7.14 3.02
CA LEU A 35 8.05 -8.22 3.81
C LEU A 35 9.50 -7.90 4.18
N LEU A 36 10.26 -7.28 3.28
CA LEU A 36 11.67 -6.98 3.50
C LEU A 36 11.89 -5.80 4.46
N LEU A 37 11.08 -4.74 4.35
CA LEU A 37 11.29 -3.48 5.07
C LEU A 37 11.36 -3.67 6.61
N PRO A 38 10.46 -4.44 7.26
CA PRO A 38 10.51 -4.68 8.70
C PRO A 38 11.75 -5.46 9.15
N GLU A 39 12.31 -6.30 8.27
CA GLU A 39 13.42 -7.21 8.61
C GLU A 39 14.76 -6.48 8.76
N PHE A 40 14.88 -5.26 8.23
CA PHE A 40 16.01 -4.40 8.53
C PHE A 40 16.06 -4.00 10.01
N LYS A 41 14.92 -4.00 10.72
CA LYS A 41 14.81 -3.56 12.12
C LYS A 41 15.39 -2.14 12.33
N LEU A 42 15.21 -1.29 11.32
CA LEU A 42 15.65 0.09 11.29
C LEU A 42 14.42 1.00 11.18
N PRO A 43 13.89 1.52 12.30
CA PRO A 43 12.71 2.40 12.27
C PRO A 43 12.90 3.63 11.37
N GLN A 44 14.12 4.18 11.35
CA GLN A 44 14.49 5.31 10.48
C GLN A 44 14.28 5.01 8.99
N LEU A 45 14.40 3.74 8.59
CA LEU A 45 14.14 3.33 7.21
C LEU A 45 12.64 3.32 6.94
N VAL A 46 11.83 2.81 7.86
CA VAL A 46 10.36 2.86 7.77
C VAL A 46 9.87 4.31 7.72
N ASP A 47 10.47 5.20 8.52
CA ASP A 47 10.14 6.62 8.56
C ASP A 47 10.32 7.34 7.21
N LEU A 48 11.20 6.85 6.33
CA LEU A 48 11.40 7.41 4.99
C LEU A 48 10.25 7.09 4.02
N TYR A 49 9.53 6.00 4.24
CA TYR A 49 8.48 5.51 3.34
C TYR A 49 7.07 5.73 3.90
N GLN A 50 6.93 5.79 5.23
CA GLN A 50 5.61 5.88 5.83
C GLN A 50 4.95 7.22 5.57
N GLY A 51 3.65 7.18 5.28
CA GLY A 51 2.77 8.33 5.22
C GLY A 51 1.39 7.98 5.75
N SER A 52 0.51 8.97 5.83
CA SER A 52 -0.91 8.73 6.12
C SER A 52 -1.81 9.64 5.30
N TYR A 53 -3.05 9.20 5.09
CA TYR A 53 -4.15 10.00 4.55
C TYR A 53 -5.42 9.79 5.40
N GLU A 54 -6.32 10.77 5.37
CA GLU A 54 -7.63 10.67 6.02
C GLU A 54 -8.67 10.20 5.01
N GLY A 55 -9.25 9.02 5.24
CA GLY A 55 -10.46 8.57 4.58
C GLY A 55 -11.69 9.18 5.25
N TYR A 56 -12.58 9.77 4.47
CA TYR A 56 -13.81 10.41 4.94
C TYR A 56 -15.03 9.83 4.23
N ILE A 57 -16.06 9.52 5.01
CA ILE A 57 -17.37 9.10 4.50
C ILE A 57 -18.48 9.87 5.20
N ALA A 58 -19.46 10.34 4.42
CA ALA A 58 -20.63 11.05 4.89
C ALA A 58 -21.91 10.51 4.26
N ALA A 59 -22.95 10.34 5.07
CA ALA A 59 -24.27 9.95 4.59
C ALA A 59 -24.99 11.14 3.95
N ILE A 60 -25.56 10.93 2.76
CA ILE A 60 -26.32 11.94 2.01
C ILE A 60 -27.83 11.86 2.25
N ASP A 61 -28.27 11.02 3.20
CA ASP A 61 -29.67 10.80 3.57
C ASP A 61 -30.22 11.84 4.56
N GLY A 62 -29.42 12.85 4.91
CA GLY A 62 -29.78 13.88 5.89
C GLY A 62 -29.62 13.46 7.35
N SER A 63 -29.15 12.24 7.63
CA SER A 63 -28.91 11.75 9.00
C SER A 63 -27.75 12.45 9.71
N GLY A 64 -26.88 13.13 8.96
CA GLY A 64 -25.66 13.76 9.50
C GLY A 64 -24.59 12.76 9.93
N ARG A 65 -24.73 11.47 9.59
CA ARG A 65 -23.72 10.45 9.89
C ARG A 65 -22.46 10.70 9.07
N GLU A 66 -21.33 10.72 9.75
CA GLU A 66 -20.01 10.84 9.16
C GLU A 66 -19.01 9.92 9.88
N ARG A 67 -17.96 9.52 9.17
CA ARG A 67 -16.83 8.81 9.76
C ARG A 67 -15.54 9.26 9.11
N LYS A 68 -14.53 9.48 9.95
CA LYS A 68 -13.15 9.75 9.57
C LYS A 68 -12.27 8.59 10.01
N ARG A 69 -11.30 8.24 9.18
CA ARG A 69 -10.30 7.23 9.48
C ARG A 69 -8.95 7.67 8.93
N GLU A 70 -7.94 7.71 9.79
CA GLU A 70 -6.57 7.84 9.33
C GLU A 70 -6.08 6.46 8.85
N GLU A 71 -5.53 6.41 7.64
CA GLU A 71 -4.93 5.22 7.04
C GLU A 71 -3.45 5.46 6.78
N GLN A 72 -2.61 4.57 7.30
CA GLN A 72 -1.16 4.60 7.11
C GLN A 72 -0.77 3.77 5.89
N PHE A 73 0.26 4.21 5.18
CA PHE A 73 0.79 3.52 4.02
C PHE A 73 2.33 3.56 3.99
N LEU A 74 2.93 2.60 3.29
CA LEU A 74 4.37 2.57 2.96
C LEU A 74 4.62 2.76 1.45
N ASP A 75 3.57 2.58 0.65
CA ASP A 75 3.54 2.68 -0.80
C ASP A 75 2.10 2.99 -1.25
N LEU A 76 1.93 3.39 -2.52
CA LEU A 76 0.63 3.66 -3.13
C LEU A 76 0.51 2.86 -4.44
N SER A 77 -0.56 2.07 -4.57
CA SER A 77 -0.90 1.39 -5.83
C SER A 77 -1.74 2.33 -6.68
N LEU A 78 -1.22 2.77 -7.83
CA LEU A 78 -1.92 3.72 -8.71
C LEU A 78 -2.46 3.02 -9.96
N ASP A 79 -3.67 3.39 -10.38
CA ASP A 79 -4.17 2.99 -11.70
C ASP A 79 -3.40 3.72 -12.81
N VAL A 80 -2.81 2.95 -13.72
CA VAL A 80 -2.03 3.45 -14.85
C VAL A 80 -2.86 3.64 -16.12
N SER A 81 -4.11 3.20 -16.12
CA SER A 81 -5.00 3.26 -17.30
C SER A 81 -5.28 4.70 -17.76
N GLY A 82 -5.29 5.66 -16.83
CA GLY A 82 -5.57 7.08 -17.06
C GLY A 82 -4.42 7.90 -17.67
N GLY A 83 -3.25 7.29 -17.92
CA GLY A 83 -2.17 7.90 -18.70
C GLY A 83 -1.33 8.97 -18.00
N SER A 84 -1.64 9.36 -16.76
CA SER A 84 -0.76 10.21 -15.95
C SER A 84 -0.87 9.92 -14.45
N VAL A 85 0.25 10.08 -13.75
CA VAL A 85 0.32 9.93 -12.28
C VAL A 85 -0.58 10.95 -11.57
N SER A 86 -0.63 12.19 -12.07
CA SER A 86 -1.48 13.23 -11.48
C SER A 86 -2.96 12.86 -11.56
N ALA A 87 -3.41 12.34 -12.71
CA ALA A 87 -4.80 11.92 -12.88
C ALA A 87 -5.12 10.73 -11.95
N ALA A 88 -4.23 9.73 -11.87
CA ALA A 88 -4.41 8.59 -10.98
C ALA A 88 -4.53 9.00 -9.51
N LEU A 89 -3.67 9.92 -9.06
CA LEU A 89 -3.74 10.46 -7.69
C LEU A 89 -5.03 11.25 -7.44
N GLU A 90 -5.46 12.06 -8.41
CA GLU A 90 -6.70 12.81 -8.32
C GLU A 90 -7.91 11.88 -8.22
N ASP A 91 -7.96 10.86 -9.07
CA ASP A 91 -9.05 9.88 -9.10
C ASP A 91 -9.12 9.05 -7.82
N MET A 92 -7.97 8.63 -7.27
CA MET A 92 -7.94 7.75 -6.10
C MET A 92 -8.10 8.48 -4.76
N PHE A 93 -7.56 9.70 -4.63
CA PHE A 93 -7.46 10.37 -3.32
C PHE A 93 -8.22 11.70 -3.22
N CYS A 94 -8.60 12.30 -4.34
CA CYS A 94 -9.27 13.61 -4.35
C CYS A 94 -10.74 13.55 -4.77
N LYS A 95 -11.12 12.57 -5.60
CA LYS A 95 -12.50 12.43 -6.08
C LYS A 95 -13.33 11.57 -5.12
N PRO A 96 -14.52 12.01 -4.71
CA PRO A 96 -15.39 11.21 -3.86
C PRO A 96 -16.01 10.06 -4.65
N GLU A 97 -16.07 8.88 -4.02
CA GLU A 97 -16.84 7.74 -4.51
C GLU A 97 -18.25 7.75 -3.92
N LEU A 98 -19.26 7.40 -4.74
CA LEU A 98 -20.63 7.24 -4.26
C LEU A 98 -20.88 5.79 -3.85
N LEU A 99 -21.20 5.57 -2.58
CA LEU A 99 -21.62 4.26 -2.08
C LEU A 99 -23.14 4.13 -2.10
N SER A 100 -23.64 3.06 -2.70
CA SER A 100 -25.05 2.83 -2.95
C SER A 100 -25.47 1.43 -2.53
N GLU A 101 -26.51 1.33 -1.72
CA GLU A 101 -27.08 0.01 -1.35
C GLU A 101 -27.57 -0.76 -2.58
N LYS A 102 -28.02 -0.05 -3.63
CA LYS A 102 -28.48 -0.66 -4.89
C LYS A 102 -27.34 -1.35 -5.65
N GLU A 103 -26.11 -0.88 -5.45
CA GLU A 103 -24.90 -1.41 -6.10
C GLU A 103 -24.17 -2.42 -5.18
N GLY A 104 -24.68 -2.65 -3.97
CA GLY A 104 -24.13 -3.60 -3.01
C GLY A 104 -22.90 -3.09 -2.23
N ASN A 105 -22.43 -1.88 -2.50
CA ASN A 105 -21.31 -1.23 -1.79
C ASN A 105 -21.78 -0.19 -0.74
N GLY A 106 -23.08 -0.10 -0.47
CA GLY A 106 -23.65 0.87 0.46
C GLY A 106 -23.03 0.82 1.87
N TRP A 107 -22.81 2.01 2.44
CA TRP A 107 -22.27 2.15 3.79
C TRP A 107 -23.29 1.70 4.84
N ARG A 108 -23.02 0.53 5.44
CA ARG A 108 -23.84 0.01 6.54
C ARG A 108 -23.55 0.79 7.82
N PRO A 109 -24.60 1.24 8.53
CA PRO A 109 -24.43 1.74 9.89
C PRO A 109 -23.75 0.67 10.75
N GLU A 110 -22.88 1.09 11.68
CA GLU A 110 -22.42 0.18 12.73
C GLU A 110 -23.65 -0.28 13.53
N LYS A 111 -23.74 -1.58 13.83
CA LYS A 111 -24.78 -2.05 14.74
C LYS A 111 -24.53 -1.35 16.07
N ASP A 112 -25.55 -0.63 16.55
CA ASP A 112 -25.60 0.14 17.81
C ASP A 112 -25.22 1.64 17.71
N ALA A 113 -25.24 2.25 16.52
CA ALA A 113 -25.20 3.72 16.35
C ALA A 113 -26.59 4.38 16.50
#